data_AF-A0A920GHD7-F1
#
_entry.id   AF-A0A920GHD7-F1
#
_cell.length_a   1.000
_cell.length_b   1.000
_cell.length_c   1.000
_cell.angle_alpha   90.00
_cell.angle_beta   90.00
_cell.angle_gamma   90.00
#
_symmetry.space_group_name_H-M   'P 1'
#
loop_
_entity.id
_entity.type
_entity.pdbx_description
1 polymer ?
#
loop_
_entity_poly.entity_id
_entity_poly.type
_entity_poly.pdbx_seq_one_letter_code
_entity_poly.pdbx_strand_id
1 'polypeptide(L)' 'MLETRVPNSIKVCALLNKQSRRISNIKADWIGFEIPDEFVVGYGIDYDQRNRNLPYIGKVVK' A
#
# COMPACT_ATOMS: atom_id res chain seq x y z
N MET A 1 -15.28 12.08 -3.93
CA MET A 1 -13.95 12.36 -3.33
C MET A 1 -14.18 12.67 -1.84
N LEU A 2 -13.38 12.15 -0.91
CA LEU A 2 -13.71 12.20 0.53
C LEU A 2 -13.91 13.64 1.06
N GLU A 3 -13.17 14.60 0.51
CA GLU A 3 -13.26 16.04 0.83
C GLU A 3 -14.67 16.62 0.64
N THR A 4 -15.46 16.11 -0.31
CA THR A 4 -16.82 16.62 -0.58
C THR A 4 -17.80 16.33 0.55
N ARG A 5 -17.41 15.50 1.53
CA ARG A 5 -18.22 15.16 2.71
C ARG A 5 -17.89 16.02 3.94
N VAL A 6 -17.02 17.02 3.80
CA VAL A 6 -16.64 17.97 4.85
C VAL A 6 -16.17 17.28 6.15
N PRO A 7 -15.19 16.35 6.09
CA PRO A 7 -14.59 15.80 7.30
C PRO A 7 -13.77 16.86 8.04
N ASN A 8 -13.68 16.75 9.37
CA ASN A 8 -12.84 17.63 10.19
C ASN A 8 -11.34 17.50 9.85
N SER A 9 -10.89 16.31 9.44
CA SER A 9 -9.54 16.06 8.94
C SER A 9 -9.50 14.81 8.06
N ILE A 10 -8.52 14.76 7.14
CA ILE A 10 -8.21 13.59 6.32
C ILE A 10 -6.71 13.32 6.44
N LYS A 11 -6.36 12.05 6.63
CA LYS A 11 -4.99 11.58 6.72
C LYS A 11 -4.85 10.23 6.02
N VAL A 12 -3.66 9.92 5.52
CA VAL A 12 -3.37 8.67 4.80
C VAL A 12 -2.34 7.85 5.56
N CYS A 13 -2.66 6.60 5.86
CA CYS A 13 -1.74 5.61 6.38
C CYS A 13 -1.56 4.50 5.33
N ALA A 14 -0.31 4.17 5.01
CA ALA A 14 0.01 3.09 4.09
C ALA A 14 0.98 2.10 4.74
N LEU A 15 0.66 0.81 4.67
CA LEU A 15 1.56 -0.22 5.19
C LEU A 15 2.85 -0.31 4.35
N LEU A 16 2.71 -0.29 3.01
CA LEU A 16 3.83 -0.39 2.08
C LEU A 16 3.83 0.81 1.14
N ASN A 17 4.96 1.52 1.09
CA ASN A 17 5.17 2.63 0.16
C ASN A 17 6.25 2.25 -0.85
N LYS A 18 5.94 2.45 -2.14
CA LYS A 18 6.88 2.27 -3.27
C LYS A 18 7.29 3.64 -3.79
N GLN A 19 8.20 4.30 -3.08
CA GLN A 19 8.62 5.68 -3.39
C GLN A 19 9.03 5.86 -4.86
N SER A 20 9.72 4.86 -5.44
CA SER A 20 10.22 4.88 -6.82
C SER A 20 9.13 4.88 -7.91
N ARG A 21 7.90 4.47 -7.59
CA ARG A 21 6.77 4.35 -8.54
C ARG A 21 5.73 5.45 -8.43
N ARG A 22 6.07 6.53 -7.75
CA ARG A 22 5.14 7.62 -7.44
C ARG A 22 4.88 8.49 -8.68
N ILE A 23 3.63 8.46 -9.17
CA ILE A 23 3.16 9.27 -10.31
C ILE A 23 2.40 10.51 -9.83
N SER A 24 1.78 10.45 -8.64
CA SER A 24 0.99 11.53 -8.05
C SER A 24 1.67 12.14 -6.83
N ASN A 25 1.48 13.44 -6.60
CA ASN A 25 2.00 14.15 -5.43
C ASN A 25 1.14 13.89 -4.16
N ILE A 26 1.06 12.65 -3.70
CA ILE A 26 0.27 12.25 -2.50
C ILE A 26 1.19 11.62 -1.47
N LYS A 27 1.68 12.38 -0.48
CA LYS A 27 2.50 11.83 0.61
C LYS A 27 1.60 11.23 1.68
N ALA A 28 1.83 9.97 2.06
CA ALA A 28 1.15 9.38 3.20
C ALA A 28 1.66 10.03 4.49
N ASP A 29 0.76 10.28 5.45
CA ASP A 29 1.11 10.83 6.76
C ASP A 29 1.83 9.78 7.61
N TRP A 30 1.48 8.50 7.45
CA TRP A 30 2.14 7.37 8.12
C TRP A 30 2.48 6.27 7.12
N ILE A 31 3.70 5.74 7.25
CA ILE A 31 4.25 4.68 6.41
C ILE A 31 4.74 3.56 7.32
N GLY A 32 4.31 2.34 7.05
CA GLY A 32 4.83 1.15 7.74
C GLY A 32 6.24 0.81 7.25
N PHE A 33 6.37 0.54 5.95
CA PHE A 33 7.63 0.15 5.31
C PHE A 33 7.80 0.82 3.95
N GLU A 34 9.00 1.32 3.69
CA GLU A 34 9.47 1.64 2.34
C GLU A 34 9.96 0.35 1.68
N ILE A 35 9.47 0.06 0.48
CA ILE A 35 9.84 -1.16 -0.25
C ILE A 35 10.30 -0.83 -1.68
N PRO A 36 11.18 -1.65 -2.26
CA PRO A 36 11.56 -1.52 -3.68
C PRO A 36 10.37 -1.79 -4.60
N ASP A 37 10.58 -1.54 -5.90
CA ASP A 37 9.57 -1.87 -6.90
C ASP A 37 9.49 -3.37 -7.21
N GLU A 38 8.93 -4.11 -6.26
CA GLU A 38 8.79 -5.57 -6.33
C GLU A 38 7.32 -5.97 -6.27
N PHE A 39 6.95 -7.03 -6.97
CA PHE A 39 5.59 -7.57 -6.86
C PHE A 39 5.47 -8.40 -5.57
N VAL A 40 4.58 -7.98 -4.66
CA VAL A 40 4.44 -8.56 -3.32
C VAL A 40 3.02 -9.07 -3.07
N VAL A 41 2.90 -10.09 -2.23
CA VAL A 41 1.63 -10.71 -1.79
C VAL A 41 1.66 -10.97 -0.28
N GLY A 42 0.51 -11.32 0.30
CA GLY A 42 0.37 -11.60 1.72
C GLY A 42 -0.17 -10.41 2.51
N TYR A 43 -0.60 -10.66 3.74
CA TYR A 43 -1.17 -9.64 4.62
C TYR A 43 -2.30 -8.82 3.97
N GLY A 44 -3.21 -9.52 3.26
CA GLY A 44 -4.33 -8.94 2.51
C GLY A 44 -4.01 -8.60 1.04
N ILE A 45 -2.74 -8.48 0.67
CA ILE A 45 -2.28 -8.21 -0.71
C ILE A 45 -2.33 -9.51 -1.51
N ASP A 46 -2.90 -9.47 -2.72
CA ASP A 46 -3.14 -10.67 -3.53
C ASP A 46 -2.39 -10.72 -4.86
N TYR A 47 -2.40 -11.93 -5.41
CA TYR A 47 -2.20 -12.20 -6.82
C TYR A 47 -3.32 -13.12 -7.29
N ASP A 48 -4.15 -12.65 -8.22
CA ASP A 48 -5.31 -13.40 -8.72
C ASP A 48 -6.20 -13.96 -7.59
N GLN A 49 -6.54 -13.11 -6.61
CA GLN A 49 -7.30 -13.46 -5.40
C GLN A 49 -6.62 -14.45 -4.45
N ARG A 50 -5.40 -14.92 -4.74
CA ARG A 50 -4.66 -15.87 -3.89
C ARG A 50 -3.70 -15.14 -2.94
N ASN A 51 -3.21 -15.88 -1.95
CA ASN A 51 -2.15 -15.49 -1.02
C ASN A 51 -2.47 -14.36 -0.03
N ARG A 52 -3.70 -13.83 0.00
CA ARG A 52 -4.12 -12.79 0.96
C ARG A 52 -3.92 -13.19 2.42
N ASN A 53 -4.11 -14.47 2.73
CA ASN A 53 -4.13 -15.02 4.08
C ASN A 53 -2.74 -15.33 4.65
N LEU A 54 -1.66 -15.10 3.90
CA LEU A 54 -0.31 -15.33 4.42
C LEU A 54 -0.01 -14.33 5.55
N PRO A 55 0.56 -14.78 6.68
CA PRO A 55 0.84 -13.93 7.83
C PRO A 55 2.10 -13.07 7.66
N TYR A 56 2.69 -13.07 6.46
CA TYR A 56 3.89 -12.32 6.09
C TYR A 56 3.71 -11.70 4.70
N ILE A 57 4.54 -10.72 4.40
CA ILE A 57 4.64 -10.13 3.06
C ILE A 57 5.78 -10.81 2.33
N GLY A 58 5.47 -11.39 1.16
CA GLY A 58 6.44 -12.10 0.32
C GLY A 58 6.55 -11.48 -1.06
N LYS A 59 7.76 -11.50 -1.63
CA LYS A 59 7.99 -11.17 -3.04
C LYS A 59 7.65 -12.39 -3.90
N VAL A 60 6.94 -12.17 -5.01
CA VAL A 60 6.72 -13.21 -6.02
C VAL A 60 7.97 -13.36 -6.88
N VAL A 61 8.49 -14.58 -6.95
CA VAL A 61 9.63 -14.95 -7.80
C VAL A 61 9.09 -15.68 -9.02
N LYS A 62 9.59 -15.33 -10.20
CA LYS A 62 9.31 -16.06 -11.45
C LYS A 62 9.98 -17.42 -11.46
#